data_AF-A0A954RNA3-F1
#
_entry.id   AF-A0A954RNA3-F1
#
_cell.length_a   1.000
_cell.length_b   1.000
_cell.length_c   1.000
_cell.angle_alpha   90.00
_cell.angle_beta   90.00
_cell.angle_gamma   90.00
#
_symmetry.space_group_name_H-M   'P 1'
#
loop_
_entity.id
_entity.type
_entity.pdbx_description
1 polymer ?
#
loop_
_entity_poly.entity_id
_entity_poly.type
_entity_poly.pdbx_seq_one_letter_code
_entity_poly.pdbx_strand_id
1 'polypeptide(L)'
;MLDRVVSFVWFAAKTLTGCLVVLLAIVSRSYAESEDLSVAPTSKSLVSNVGSRPSLTTDTQQRTTLRLPVPDPNAPAKPTLETVLHVANESYDQVREEITDYTCVLVRRERVDGRLGPHEFAYAKVRNRRVHNGEIITPFSIYLKFLKPRDVAGREVLYVEGANDNEMLVRRGGIRMSFVTTKINPLGELAMTGNRHPITEFGLENLLHRLIDSAKQDQASACDVQLLPEAKIDGRPTTGIVVTHQSQQVSPEYYQARIFLDKELRVPVHYESYDWPSKANGKPELAEQYTYTNLVLNPGLTDEDFSPDNPEYKVK
;
A
#
# COMPACT_ATOMS: atom_id res chain seq x y z
N MET A 1 -55.07 -22.40 -9.87
CA MET A 1 -55.43 -22.87 -8.52
C MET A 1 -54.19 -23.56 -7.98
N LEU A 2 -53.55 -23.02 -6.94
CA LEU A 2 -52.45 -23.58 -6.11
C LEU A 2 -51.22 -24.16 -6.86
N ASP A 3 -50.03 -23.55 -6.73
CA ASP A 3 -48.96 -23.93 -5.76
C ASP A 3 -48.26 -25.26 -6.12
N ARG A 4 -46.93 -25.45 -6.04
CA ARG A 4 -45.79 -24.60 -5.60
C ARG A 4 -44.47 -25.28 -6.03
N VAL A 5 -43.39 -24.51 -6.20
CA VAL A 5 -41.97 -24.81 -5.79
C VAL A 5 -41.40 -26.18 -6.25
N VAL A 6 -40.48 -26.27 -7.21
CA VAL A 6 -38.98 -26.20 -7.12
C VAL A 6 -38.43 -26.22 -8.57
N SER A 7 -37.24 -25.72 -8.97
CA SER A 7 -36.35 -24.60 -8.58
C SER A 7 -35.11 -24.60 -9.53
N PHE A 8 -34.13 -23.73 -9.27
CA PHE A 8 -32.74 -23.69 -9.80
C PHE A 8 -32.45 -23.44 -11.30
N VAL A 9 -31.76 -22.32 -11.51
CA VAL A 9 -30.73 -22.04 -12.55
C VAL A 9 -31.17 -22.04 -14.01
N TRP A 10 -31.26 -20.84 -14.58
CA TRP A 10 -30.80 -20.59 -15.95
C TRP A 10 -30.00 -19.28 -16.03
N PHE A 11 -29.11 -19.24 -17.02
CA PHE A 11 -27.98 -18.31 -17.12
C PHE A 11 -28.30 -17.10 -18.01
N ALA A 12 -27.55 -16.01 -17.80
CA ALA A 12 -27.22 -14.95 -18.77
C ALA A 12 -28.27 -13.91 -19.23
N ALA A 13 -27.69 -12.79 -19.67
CA ALA A 13 -28.21 -11.74 -20.56
C ALA A 13 -29.29 -10.77 -20.04
N LYS A 14 -28.85 -9.55 -19.69
CA LYS A 14 -29.50 -8.32 -20.17
C LYS A 14 -28.49 -7.17 -20.31
N THR A 15 -28.32 -6.71 -21.54
CA THR A 15 -27.51 -5.57 -21.97
C THR A 15 -28.33 -4.28 -22.03
N LEU A 16 -27.63 -3.14 -21.91
CA LEU A 16 -27.88 -1.84 -22.54
C LEU A 16 -29.33 -1.31 -22.72
N THR A 17 -29.61 -0.15 -22.13
CA THR A 17 -30.18 1.10 -22.71
C THR A 17 -30.56 2.00 -21.52
N GLY A 18 -30.26 3.30 -21.43
CA GLY A 18 -29.50 4.23 -22.28
C GLY A 18 -29.89 5.67 -21.92
N CYS A 19 -28.99 6.66 -22.06
CA CYS A 19 -29.33 8.06 -22.38
C CYS A 19 -28.06 8.92 -22.53
N LEU A 20 -27.81 9.36 -23.75
CA LEU A 20 -26.90 10.43 -24.13
C LEU A 20 -27.71 11.75 -24.20
N VAL A 21 -27.08 12.91 -23.94
CA VAL A 21 -27.37 14.29 -24.46
C VAL A 21 -27.01 15.35 -23.39
N VAL A 22 -26.55 16.54 -23.84
CA VAL A 22 -26.03 17.69 -23.06
C VAL A 22 -24.60 17.44 -22.50
N LEU A 23 -23.54 18.21 -22.80
CA LEU A 23 -23.36 19.46 -23.58
C LEU A 23 -21.96 19.44 -24.25
N LEU A 24 -21.80 20.14 -25.38
CA LEU A 24 -20.54 20.23 -26.15
C LEU A 24 -20.25 21.71 -26.49
N ALA A 25 -18.96 22.04 -26.61
CA ALA A 25 -18.34 23.28 -27.13
C ALA A 25 -18.36 24.54 -26.24
N ILE A 26 -17.17 25.03 -25.87
CA ILE A 26 -16.69 26.40 -26.16
C ILE A 26 -15.18 26.37 -26.49
N VAL A 27 -14.86 26.73 -27.73
CA VAL A 27 -13.64 27.36 -28.28
C VAL A 27 -12.27 26.64 -28.21
N SER A 28 -11.67 26.51 -29.41
CA SER A 28 -10.23 26.38 -29.67
C SER A 28 -9.72 27.62 -30.43
N ARG A 29 -8.39 27.84 -30.43
CA ARG A 29 -7.58 28.91 -31.11
C ARG A 29 -7.36 30.23 -30.37
N SER A 30 -6.11 30.46 -29.96
CA SER A 30 -5.18 31.37 -30.66
C SER A 30 -3.76 30.84 -30.40
N TYR A 31 -3.03 30.37 -31.42
CA TYR A 31 -2.04 31.11 -32.23
C TYR A 31 -0.90 31.79 -31.44
N ALA A 32 0.32 31.57 -31.94
CA ALA A 32 1.57 31.88 -31.28
C ALA A 32 2.04 33.31 -31.56
N GLU A 33 2.84 33.85 -30.65
CA GLU A 33 3.89 34.80 -31.01
C GLU A 33 5.11 34.59 -30.11
N SER A 34 6.28 34.85 -30.67
CA SER A 34 7.61 34.65 -30.08
C SER A 34 8.09 35.90 -29.37
N GLU A 35 8.87 35.75 -28.31
CA GLU A 35 10.00 36.67 -28.08
C GLU A 35 11.15 35.95 -27.34
N ASP A 36 12.31 35.95 -27.97
CA ASP A 36 13.60 35.64 -27.34
C ASP A 36 13.94 36.75 -26.35
N LEU A 37 14.52 36.40 -25.19
CA LEU A 37 15.46 37.30 -24.51
C LEU A 37 16.40 36.50 -23.59
N SER A 38 17.62 36.28 -24.08
CA SER A 38 18.72 35.68 -23.33
C SER A 38 19.49 36.75 -22.55
N VAL A 39 19.57 36.60 -21.23
CA VAL A 39 20.62 37.27 -20.41
C VAL A 39 21.10 36.30 -19.35
N ALA A 40 22.42 36.11 -19.29
CA ALA A 40 23.13 35.30 -18.31
C ALA A 40 23.99 36.20 -17.38
N PRO A 41 24.81 35.67 -16.45
CA PRO A 41 24.58 35.87 -15.02
C PRO A 41 25.56 36.87 -14.38
N THR A 42 25.27 37.34 -13.15
CA THR A 42 26.32 37.91 -12.29
C THR A 42 26.07 37.62 -10.80
N SER A 43 27.15 37.45 -10.07
CA SER A 43 27.24 36.95 -8.70
C SER A 43 27.28 38.03 -7.62
N LYS A 44 26.78 37.73 -6.41
CA LYS A 44 27.63 37.49 -5.22
C LYS A 44 26.82 37.12 -3.96
N SER A 45 27.54 36.58 -2.98
CA SER A 45 27.07 35.94 -1.76
C SER A 45 26.66 36.89 -0.64
N LEU A 46 25.87 36.38 0.32
CA LEU A 46 26.18 36.48 1.75
C LEU A 46 25.46 35.35 2.54
N VAL A 47 25.91 35.11 3.77
CA VAL A 47 25.76 33.82 4.48
C VAL A 47 24.80 33.91 5.66
N SER A 48 23.94 32.91 5.83
CA SER A 48 23.39 32.53 7.14
C SER A 48 23.06 31.03 7.16
N ASN A 49 23.61 30.29 8.13
CA ASN A 49 23.68 28.83 8.13
C ASN A 49 22.91 28.22 9.32
N VAL A 50 21.67 27.77 9.12
CA VAL A 50 20.87 27.04 10.13
C VAL A 50 19.92 26.05 9.44
N GLY A 51 19.87 24.80 9.92
CA GLY A 51 18.76 23.86 9.64
C GLY A 51 18.91 22.93 8.44
N SER A 52 19.80 21.93 8.54
CA SER A 52 20.00 20.88 7.54
C SER A 52 18.77 19.97 7.41
N ARG A 53 17.87 20.30 6.47
CA ARG A 53 16.77 19.43 6.03
C ARG A 53 17.35 18.30 5.17
N PRO A 54 17.00 17.01 5.37
CA PRO A 54 17.52 15.94 4.51
C PRO A 54 17.06 16.16 3.07
N SER A 55 18.02 16.32 2.17
CA SER A 55 17.80 16.55 0.75
C SER A 55 17.36 15.27 0.07
N LEU A 56 16.05 15.15 -0.20
CA LEU A 56 15.49 14.09 -1.04
C LEU A 56 16.02 14.25 -2.48
N THR A 57 17.04 13.47 -2.83
CA THR A 57 17.57 13.37 -4.19
C THR A 57 16.43 12.99 -5.15
N THR A 58 16.35 13.69 -6.28
CA THR A 58 15.14 13.68 -7.14
C THR A 58 15.13 12.55 -8.17
N ASP A 59 15.95 11.52 -8.01
CA ASP A 59 16.05 10.40 -8.93
C ASP A 59 15.83 9.05 -8.24
N THR A 60 14.56 8.74 -8.02
CA THR A 60 14.11 7.37 -7.77
C THR A 60 12.77 7.14 -8.48
N GLN A 61 12.82 6.98 -9.81
CA GLN A 61 11.83 6.10 -10.44
C GLN A 61 12.12 4.67 -9.96
N GLN A 62 11.70 4.36 -8.73
CA GLN A 62 11.78 3.04 -8.12
C GLN A 62 10.75 2.13 -8.79
N ARG A 63 10.97 1.86 -10.07
CA ARG A 63 10.50 0.64 -10.70
C ARG A 63 11.06 -0.49 -9.86
N THR A 64 10.21 -1.35 -9.32
CA THR A 64 10.62 -2.68 -8.89
C THR A 64 11.06 -3.44 -10.16
N THR A 65 12.28 -3.19 -10.64
CA THR A 65 12.87 -3.84 -11.84
C THR A 65 13.29 -5.28 -11.54
N LEU A 66 12.72 -5.88 -10.49
CA LEU A 66 13.07 -7.20 -10.01
C LEU A 66 12.49 -8.22 -10.99
N ARG A 67 13.28 -8.46 -12.04
CA ARG A 67 13.11 -9.60 -12.92
C ARG A 67 13.30 -10.83 -12.05
N LEU A 68 12.25 -11.63 -11.89
CA LEU A 68 12.38 -12.95 -11.32
C LEU A 68 13.45 -13.71 -12.13
N PRO A 69 14.43 -14.36 -11.48
CA PRO A 69 15.27 -15.33 -12.17
C PRO A 69 14.36 -16.43 -12.75
N VAL A 70 14.70 -16.93 -13.93
CA VAL A 70 14.01 -18.09 -14.50
C VAL A 70 14.28 -19.28 -13.58
N PRO A 71 13.27 -20.07 -13.18
CA PRO A 71 13.49 -21.24 -12.33
C PRO A 71 14.50 -22.20 -12.97
N ASP A 72 15.57 -22.55 -12.24
CA ASP A 72 16.50 -23.59 -12.67
C ASP A 72 15.81 -24.96 -12.47
N PRO A 73 15.61 -25.75 -13.54
CA PRO A 73 14.99 -27.08 -13.41
C PRO A 73 15.85 -28.09 -12.62
N ASN A 74 17.11 -27.77 -12.32
CA ASN A 74 18.02 -28.59 -11.51
C ASN A 74 18.23 -28.04 -10.08
N ALA A 75 17.47 -27.01 -9.68
CA ALA A 75 17.52 -26.49 -8.31
C ALA A 75 17.17 -27.59 -7.28
N PRO A 76 17.67 -27.49 -6.02
CA PRO A 76 17.23 -28.35 -4.93
C PRO A 76 15.70 -28.26 -4.74
N ALA A 77 15.14 -29.24 -4.02
CA ALA A 77 13.69 -29.41 -3.83
C ALA A 77 12.98 -28.08 -3.59
N LYS A 78 11.95 -27.80 -4.41
CA LYS A 78 11.23 -26.53 -4.36
C LYS A 78 10.69 -26.30 -2.94
N PRO A 79 10.80 -25.07 -2.40
CA PRO A 79 10.15 -24.70 -1.15
C PRO A 79 8.66 -25.03 -1.20
N THR A 80 8.05 -25.39 -0.08
CA THR A 80 6.61 -25.60 0.02
C THR A 80 5.92 -24.36 0.59
N LEU A 81 4.61 -24.23 0.40
CA LEU A 81 3.83 -23.19 1.07
C LEU A 81 3.87 -23.34 2.60
N GLU A 82 4.07 -24.56 3.12
CA GLU A 82 4.35 -24.83 4.53
C GLU A 82 5.67 -24.20 4.99
N THR A 83 6.73 -24.24 4.18
CA THR A 83 8.00 -23.52 4.48
C THR A 83 7.77 -22.01 4.55
N VAL A 84 6.96 -21.45 3.64
CA VAL A 84 6.60 -20.03 3.64
C VAL A 84 5.77 -19.67 4.87
N LEU A 85 4.78 -20.49 5.22
CA LEU A 85 3.97 -20.33 6.43
C LEU A 85 4.83 -20.33 7.68
N HIS A 86 5.80 -21.24 7.81
CA HIS A 86 6.69 -21.28 8.97
C HIS A 86 7.46 -19.96 9.14
N VAL A 87 8.14 -19.50 8.09
CA VAL A 87 8.89 -18.21 8.09
C VAL A 87 7.98 -17.01 8.34
N ALA A 88 6.75 -17.03 7.81
CA ALA A 88 5.79 -15.96 8.02
C ALA A 88 5.29 -15.90 9.47
N ASN A 89 5.01 -17.05 10.10
CA ASN A 89 4.62 -17.10 11.52
C ASN A 89 5.78 -16.65 12.43
N GLU A 90 7.03 -17.09 12.18
CA GLU A 90 8.20 -16.59 12.95
C GLU A 90 8.33 -15.06 12.86
N SER A 91 8.18 -14.49 11.66
CA SER A 91 8.19 -13.03 11.46
C SER A 91 7.02 -12.33 12.17
N TYR A 92 5.83 -12.93 12.15
CA TYR A 92 4.63 -12.40 12.80
C TYR A 92 4.75 -12.40 14.33
N ASP A 93 5.19 -13.51 14.92
CA ASP A 93 5.41 -13.61 16.36
C ASP A 93 6.50 -12.63 16.81
N GLN A 94 7.61 -12.52 16.07
CA GLN A 94 8.66 -11.52 16.34
C GLN A 94 8.12 -10.08 16.26
N VAL A 95 7.31 -9.74 15.25
CA VAL A 95 6.69 -8.41 15.15
C VAL A 95 5.78 -8.14 16.34
N ARG A 96 5.00 -9.14 16.77
CA ARG A 96 4.07 -9.02 17.90
C ARG A 96 4.77 -8.92 19.24
N GLU A 97 5.91 -9.57 19.43
CA GLU A 97 6.66 -9.50 20.68
C GLU A 97 7.59 -8.29 20.74
N GLU A 98 8.38 -8.04 19.69
CA GLU A 98 9.50 -7.10 19.72
C GLU A 98 9.15 -5.70 19.17
N ILE A 99 8.19 -5.56 18.26
CA ILE A 99 7.92 -4.29 17.56
C ILE A 99 6.67 -3.62 18.15
N THR A 100 6.89 -2.61 18.99
CA THR A 100 5.83 -1.80 19.60
C THR A 100 5.41 -0.66 18.67
N ASP A 101 6.37 -0.04 18.01
CA ASP A 101 6.15 1.08 17.10
C ASP A 101 7.24 1.15 16.03
N TYR A 102 6.98 1.89 14.96
CA TYR A 102 7.96 2.18 13.93
C TYR A 102 7.60 3.44 13.13
N THR A 103 8.59 3.96 12.42
CA THR A 103 8.38 4.96 11.36
C THR A 103 9.00 4.49 10.05
N CYS A 104 8.43 4.92 8.93
CA CYS A 104 8.96 4.62 7.60
C CYS A 104 8.47 5.64 6.56
N VAL A 105 9.00 5.54 5.34
CA VAL A 105 8.35 6.08 4.14
C VAL A 105 7.80 4.89 3.35
N LEU A 106 6.47 4.76 3.34
CA LEU A 106 5.77 3.81 2.50
C LEU A 106 5.69 4.35 1.06
N VAL A 107 6.25 3.61 0.12
CA VAL A 107 5.98 3.76 -1.31
C VAL A 107 4.91 2.75 -1.70
N ARG A 108 3.72 3.21 -2.06
CA ARG A 108 2.58 2.36 -2.39
C ARG A 108 1.96 2.63 -3.75
N ARG A 109 1.27 1.64 -4.31
CA ARG A 109 0.52 1.74 -5.56
C ARG A 109 -0.50 0.63 -5.64
N GLU A 110 -1.76 0.97 -5.91
CA GLU A 110 -2.88 0.02 -5.92
C GLU A 110 -3.74 0.15 -7.18
N ARG A 111 -4.40 -0.96 -7.54
CA ARG A 111 -5.46 -1.06 -8.54
C ARG A 111 -6.80 -1.11 -7.85
N VAL A 112 -7.60 -0.09 -8.12
CA VAL A 112 -8.97 0.09 -7.62
C VAL A 112 -9.85 0.44 -8.82
N ASP A 113 -11.05 -0.13 -8.90
CA ASP A 113 -11.97 0.00 -10.04
C ASP A 113 -11.32 -0.30 -11.40
N GLY A 114 -10.48 -1.35 -11.44
CA GLY A 114 -9.70 -1.75 -12.60
C GLY A 114 -8.53 -0.81 -12.97
N ARG A 115 -8.43 0.39 -12.36
CA ARG A 115 -7.42 1.41 -12.67
C ARG A 115 -6.28 1.37 -11.66
N LEU A 116 -5.08 1.09 -12.17
CA LEU A 116 -3.85 1.11 -11.39
C LEU A 116 -3.34 2.56 -11.20
N GLY A 117 -3.24 3.00 -9.95
CA GLY A 117 -2.84 4.35 -9.57
C GLY A 117 -1.36 4.67 -9.85
N PRO A 118 -0.95 5.94 -9.63
CA PRO A 118 0.46 6.32 -9.56
C PRO A 118 1.11 5.75 -8.28
N HIS A 119 2.44 5.85 -8.18
CA HIS A 119 3.13 5.66 -6.91
C HIS A 119 2.85 6.82 -5.95
N GLU A 120 2.25 6.50 -4.81
CA GLU A 120 2.08 7.40 -3.68
C GLU A 120 3.21 7.17 -2.67
N PHE A 121 3.67 8.24 -2.03
CA PHE A 121 4.73 8.22 -1.03
C PHE A 121 4.15 8.82 0.25
N ALA A 122 4.11 8.07 1.34
CA ALA A 122 3.62 8.55 2.63
C ALA A 122 4.67 8.30 3.71
N TYR A 123 5.02 9.34 4.47
CA TYR A 123 5.68 9.13 5.76
C TYR A 123 4.65 8.57 6.73
N ALA A 124 5.00 7.51 7.44
CA ALA A 124 4.12 6.83 8.37
C ALA A 124 4.76 6.74 9.76
N LYS A 125 3.95 6.99 10.79
CA LYS A 125 4.17 6.58 12.18
C LYS A 125 3.13 5.53 12.52
N VAL A 126 3.53 4.39 13.08
CA VAL A 126 2.62 3.31 13.47
C VAL A 126 2.99 2.80 14.85
N ARG A 127 2.00 2.59 15.71
CA ARG A 127 2.12 1.94 17.02
C ARG A 127 1.14 0.77 17.07
N ASN A 128 1.69 -0.42 17.27
CA ASN A 128 0.96 -1.69 17.25
C ASN A 128 0.05 -1.83 18.48
N ARG A 129 -1.05 -2.58 18.35
CA ARG A 129 -1.98 -2.81 19.47
C ARG A 129 -1.28 -3.61 20.57
N ARG A 130 -1.35 -3.16 21.82
CA ARG A 130 -0.94 -3.95 22.99
C ARG A 130 -2.16 -4.33 23.82
N VAL A 131 -2.26 -5.62 24.16
CA VAL A 131 -3.37 -6.20 24.94
C VAL A 131 -2.80 -6.87 26.17
N HIS A 132 -3.41 -6.63 27.34
CA HIS A 132 -3.09 -7.30 28.59
C HIS A 132 -4.38 -7.74 29.27
N ASN A 133 -4.46 -9.02 29.67
CA ASN A 133 -5.66 -9.64 30.28
C ASN A 133 -6.98 -9.43 29.49
N GLY A 134 -6.89 -9.27 28.16
CA GLY A 134 -8.03 -9.01 27.28
C GLY A 134 -8.38 -7.53 27.07
N GLU A 135 -7.73 -6.62 27.80
CA GLU A 135 -7.92 -5.16 27.67
C GLU A 135 -6.85 -4.54 26.77
N ILE A 136 -7.23 -3.56 25.95
CA ILE A 136 -6.30 -2.79 25.12
C ILE A 136 -5.59 -1.77 26.00
N ILE A 137 -4.30 -1.98 26.24
CA ILE A 137 -3.42 -1.07 27.02
C ILE A 137 -2.63 -0.11 26.11
N THR A 138 -2.58 -0.38 24.81
CA THR A 138 -2.08 0.56 23.80
C THR A 138 -2.93 0.40 22.55
N PRO A 139 -3.69 1.43 22.13
CA PRO A 139 -4.55 1.34 20.95
C PRO A 139 -3.72 1.28 19.68
N PHE A 140 -4.21 0.54 18.67
CA PHE A 140 -3.60 0.60 17.34
C PHE A 140 -3.68 2.04 16.81
N SER A 141 -2.52 2.65 16.54
CA SER A 141 -2.40 4.08 16.24
C SER A 141 -1.57 4.29 14.97
N ILE A 142 -2.06 5.14 14.06
CA ILE A 142 -1.42 5.45 12.78
C ILE A 142 -1.48 6.96 12.52
N TYR A 143 -0.34 7.55 12.15
CA TYR A 143 -0.29 8.84 11.46
C TYR A 143 0.37 8.68 10.08
N LEU A 144 -0.31 9.13 9.03
CA LEU A 144 0.22 9.19 7.66
C LEU A 144 0.32 10.63 7.18
N LYS A 145 1.44 10.99 6.53
CA LYS A 145 1.65 12.26 5.84
C LYS A 145 2.08 11.98 4.40
N PHE A 146 1.18 12.20 3.45
CA PHE A 146 1.45 12.00 2.03
C PHE A 146 2.40 13.07 1.50
N LEU A 147 3.46 12.64 0.83
CA LEU A 147 4.56 13.46 0.32
C LEU A 147 4.44 13.69 -1.19
N LYS A 148 4.03 12.65 -1.93
CA LYS A 148 3.89 12.62 -3.40
C LYS A 148 2.78 11.61 -3.79
N PRO A 149 2.16 11.72 -4.99
CA PRO A 149 2.29 12.80 -5.97
C PRO A 149 1.59 14.09 -5.52
N ARG A 150 1.67 15.14 -6.34
CA ARG A 150 1.12 16.48 -6.06
C ARG A 150 -0.36 16.48 -5.64
N ASP A 151 -1.15 15.55 -6.18
CA ASP A 151 -2.60 15.48 -5.95
C ASP A 151 -2.99 15.00 -4.54
N VAL A 152 -2.07 14.34 -3.83
CA VAL A 152 -2.25 13.89 -2.44
C VAL A 152 -1.23 14.50 -1.47
N ALA A 153 -0.18 15.17 -1.97
CA ALA A 153 0.84 15.81 -1.14
C ALA A 153 0.24 16.76 -0.09
N GLY A 154 0.68 16.62 1.16
CA GLY A 154 0.11 17.35 2.31
C GLY A 154 -1.24 16.83 2.80
N ARG A 155 -1.70 15.66 2.32
CA ARG A 155 -2.76 14.90 2.99
C ARG A 155 -2.20 14.32 4.28
N GLU A 156 -2.95 14.48 5.35
CA GLU A 156 -2.59 13.94 6.66
C GLU A 156 -3.76 13.12 7.17
N VAL A 157 -3.47 11.92 7.70
CA VAL A 157 -4.45 11.00 8.26
C VAL A 157 -3.99 10.61 9.65
N LEU A 158 -4.85 10.79 10.64
CA LEU A 158 -4.65 10.32 12.00
C LEU A 158 -5.76 9.34 12.36
N TYR A 159 -5.39 8.11 12.70
CA TYR A 159 -6.28 7.08 13.21
C TYR A 159 -5.76 6.57 14.55
N VAL A 160 -6.64 6.49 15.54
CA VAL A 160 -6.35 5.88 16.84
C VAL A 160 -7.57 5.04 17.21
N GLU A 161 -7.36 3.75 17.37
CA GLU A 161 -8.40 2.80 17.73
C GLU A 161 -9.16 3.21 18.99
N GLY A 162 -10.50 3.22 18.92
CA GLY A 162 -11.38 3.60 20.03
C GLY A 162 -11.47 5.10 20.32
N ALA A 163 -10.63 5.95 19.71
CA ALA A 163 -10.71 7.40 19.83
C ALA A 163 -11.50 8.02 18.66
N ASN A 164 -11.88 9.30 18.78
CA ASN A 164 -12.60 10.07 17.75
C ASN A 164 -13.85 9.36 17.18
N ASP A 165 -14.64 8.70 18.04
CA ASP A 165 -15.82 7.89 17.64
C ASP A 165 -15.45 6.69 16.72
N ASN A 166 -14.20 6.23 16.84
CA ASN A 166 -13.51 5.26 15.97
C ASN A 166 -13.37 5.72 14.49
N GLU A 167 -13.50 7.03 14.23
CA GLU A 167 -13.24 7.64 12.93
C GLU A 167 -11.78 8.13 12.81
N MET A 168 -11.27 8.18 11.59
CA MET A 168 -9.98 8.84 11.30
C MET A 168 -10.17 10.33 11.01
N LEU A 169 -9.24 11.15 11.47
CA LEU A 169 -9.16 12.57 11.11
C LEU A 169 -8.33 12.71 9.83
N VAL A 170 -8.94 13.24 8.78
CA VAL A 170 -8.35 13.32 7.44
C VAL A 170 -8.31 14.76 6.96
N ARG A 171 -7.10 15.31 6.86
CA ARG A 171 -6.81 16.52 6.10
C ARG A 171 -6.66 16.15 4.62
N ARG A 172 -7.46 16.75 3.73
CA ARG A 172 -7.54 16.38 2.31
C ARG A 172 -6.20 16.36 1.56
N GLY A 173 -5.36 17.38 1.77
CA GLY A 173 -4.14 17.60 0.98
C GLY A 173 -4.39 17.98 -0.48
N GLY A 174 -3.33 17.97 -1.29
CA GLY A 174 -3.40 18.16 -2.74
C GLY A 174 -3.58 19.61 -3.19
N ILE A 175 -4.17 19.78 -4.38
CA ILE A 175 -4.27 21.08 -5.07
C ILE A 175 -5.52 21.89 -4.69
N ARG A 176 -6.66 21.22 -4.43
CA ARG A 176 -7.96 21.88 -4.19
C ARG A 176 -8.45 21.60 -2.78
N MET A 177 -8.92 22.61 -2.05
CA MET A 177 -9.45 22.47 -0.68
C MET A 177 -8.53 21.68 0.26
N SER A 178 -7.21 21.84 0.10
CA SER A 178 -6.18 21.05 0.80
C SER A 178 -6.08 21.33 2.29
N PHE A 179 -6.83 22.33 2.76
CA PHE A 179 -7.00 22.70 4.16
C PHE A 179 -8.23 22.10 4.83
N VAL A 180 -9.12 21.44 4.09
CA VAL A 180 -10.30 20.80 4.69
C VAL A 180 -9.87 19.56 5.46
N THR A 181 -10.22 19.55 6.74
CA THR A 181 -10.13 18.42 7.66
C THR A 181 -11.53 17.88 7.90
N THR A 182 -11.70 16.56 7.93
CA THR A 182 -12.98 15.89 8.26
C THR A 182 -12.72 14.63 9.07
N LYS A 183 -13.69 14.23 9.91
CA LYS A 183 -13.78 12.84 10.37
C LYS A 183 -14.25 11.96 9.20
N ILE A 184 -13.76 10.73 9.14
CA ILE A 184 -14.19 9.70 8.18
C ILE A 184 -14.16 8.34 8.88
N ASN A 185 -15.28 7.62 8.86
CA ASN A 185 -15.30 6.19 9.19
C ASN A 185 -14.27 5.41 8.36
N PRO A 186 -13.26 4.74 8.96
CA PRO A 186 -12.17 4.08 8.24
C PRO A 186 -12.61 2.93 7.32
N LEU A 187 -13.82 2.39 7.51
CA LEU A 187 -14.42 1.32 6.71
C LEU A 187 -15.42 1.85 5.66
N GLY A 188 -15.71 3.15 5.63
CA GLY A 188 -16.72 3.74 4.75
C GLY A 188 -16.23 3.95 3.30
N GLU A 189 -17.16 4.09 2.36
CA GLU A 189 -16.87 4.28 0.92
C GLU A 189 -15.89 5.44 0.65
N LEU A 190 -15.97 6.54 1.40
CA LEU A 190 -15.06 7.68 1.28
C LEU A 190 -13.63 7.34 1.72
N ALA A 191 -13.46 6.48 2.73
CA ALA A 191 -12.15 5.97 3.15
C ALA A 191 -11.58 4.99 2.11
N MET A 192 -12.44 4.13 1.55
CA MET A 192 -12.06 3.12 0.56
C MET A 192 -11.87 3.69 -0.86
N THR A 193 -12.22 4.97 -1.10
CA THR A 193 -12.05 5.61 -2.41
C THR A 193 -10.57 5.67 -2.83
N GLY A 194 -10.18 4.77 -3.74
CA GLY A 194 -8.79 4.62 -4.19
C GLY A 194 -7.90 3.80 -3.28
N ASN A 195 -8.47 3.00 -2.36
CA ASN A 195 -7.76 2.04 -1.51
C ASN A 195 -8.38 0.64 -1.67
N ARG A 196 -7.55 -0.41 -1.68
CA ARG A 196 -8.02 -1.80 -1.58
C ARG A 196 -8.35 -2.20 -0.15
N HIS A 197 -7.67 -1.59 0.83
CA HIS A 197 -7.77 -1.95 2.24
C HIS A 197 -8.02 -0.71 3.12
N PRO A 198 -8.88 -0.79 4.15
CA PRO A 198 -9.02 0.26 5.16
C PRO A 198 -7.73 0.49 5.95
N ILE A 199 -7.60 1.70 6.51
CA ILE A 199 -6.44 2.07 7.34
C ILE A 199 -6.28 1.20 8.59
N THR A 200 -7.34 0.55 9.06
CA THR A 200 -7.34 -0.39 10.19
C THR A 200 -6.47 -1.63 9.95
N GLU A 201 -6.11 -1.93 8.70
CA GLU A 201 -5.27 -3.07 8.31
C GLU A 201 -3.88 -2.64 7.84
N PHE A 202 -3.49 -1.39 8.07
CA PHE A 202 -2.19 -0.86 7.69
C PHE A 202 -1.06 -1.55 8.48
N GLY A 203 0.12 -1.65 7.88
CA GLY A 203 1.36 -1.92 8.59
C GLY A 203 1.80 -3.39 8.68
N LEU A 204 3.00 -3.59 9.24
CA LEU A 204 3.73 -4.86 9.19
C LEU A 204 2.99 -6.05 9.84
N GLU A 205 2.43 -5.88 11.04
CA GLU A 205 1.69 -6.92 11.76
C GLU A 205 0.44 -7.37 10.98
N ASN A 206 -0.38 -6.42 10.53
CA ASN A 206 -1.59 -6.69 9.77
C ASN A 206 -1.30 -7.29 8.38
N LEU A 207 -0.21 -6.85 7.72
CA LEU A 207 0.26 -7.44 6.47
C LEU A 207 0.63 -8.91 6.68
N LEU A 208 1.45 -9.22 7.69
CA LEU A 208 1.85 -10.60 7.99
C LEU A 208 0.65 -11.49 8.34
N HIS A 209 -0.28 -11.01 9.18
CA HIS A 209 -1.52 -11.71 9.51
C HIS A 209 -2.29 -12.12 8.25
N ARG A 210 -2.50 -11.18 7.33
CA ARG A 210 -3.23 -11.41 6.06
C ARG A 210 -2.48 -12.35 5.11
N LEU A 211 -1.15 -12.24 5.02
CA LEU A 211 -0.33 -13.16 4.22
C LEU A 211 -0.38 -14.59 4.76
N ILE A 212 -0.33 -14.75 6.08
CA ILE A 212 -0.47 -16.04 6.76
C ILE A 212 -1.86 -16.63 6.51
N ASP A 213 -2.92 -15.84 6.66
CA ASP A 213 -4.30 -16.32 6.49
C ASP A 213 -4.64 -16.66 5.03
N SER A 214 -4.11 -15.92 4.06
CA SER A 214 -4.18 -16.32 2.64
C SER A 214 -3.41 -17.62 2.40
N ALA A 215 -2.18 -17.74 2.89
CA ALA A 215 -1.37 -18.94 2.70
C ALA A 215 -1.95 -20.20 3.40
N LYS A 216 -2.68 -20.04 4.51
CA LYS A 216 -3.46 -21.12 5.15
C LYS A 216 -4.62 -21.59 4.27
N GLN A 217 -5.36 -20.66 3.66
CA GLN A 217 -6.46 -20.97 2.73
C GLN A 217 -5.93 -21.67 1.48
N ASP A 218 -4.78 -21.21 0.96
CA ASP A 218 -4.08 -21.81 -0.17
C ASP A 218 -3.29 -23.10 0.18
N GLN A 219 -3.35 -23.63 1.42
CA GLN A 219 -2.53 -24.80 1.80
C GLN A 219 -2.96 -26.11 1.09
N ALA A 220 -4.23 -26.22 0.69
CA ALA A 220 -4.73 -27.31 -0.15
C ALA A 220 -4.57 -27.04 -1.67
N SER A 221 -4.06 -25.86 -2.04
CA SER A 221 -4.03 -25.35 -3.40
C SER A 221 -2.71 -25.69 -4.11
N ALA A 222 -2.83 -26.06 -5.39
CA ALA A 222 -1.66 -26.22 -6.26
C ALA A 222 -1.04 -24.84 -6.56
N CYS A 223 0.08 -24.55 -5.89
CA CYS A 223 0.89 -23.35 -6.09
C CYS A 223 2.37 -23.73 -6.34
N ASP A 224 3.08 -22.85 -7.05
CA ASP A 224 4.53 -22.91 -7.24
C ASP A 224 5.19 -21.86 -6.34
N VAL A 225 6.13 -22.29 -5.50
CA VAL A 225 6.85 -21.40 -4.58
C VAL A 225 8.32 -21.33 -4.99
N GLN A 226 8.85 -20.10 -5.06
CA GLN A 226 10.24 -19.82 -5.41
C GLN A 226 10.87 -18.92 -4.36
N LEU A 227 12.10 -19.24 -3.95
CA LEU A 227 12.91 -18.39 -3.08
C LEU A 227 13.97 -17.63 -3.89
N LEU A 228 14.14 -16.36 -3.56
CA LEU A 228 15.10 -15.43 -4.13
C LEU A 228 16.08 -15.02 -3.02
N PRO A 229 17.07 -15.85 -2.68
CA PRO A 229 17.88 -15.65 -1.49
C PRO A 229 18.72 -14.37 -1.54
N GLU A 230 19.12 -13.90 -2.72
CA GLU A 230 19.99 -12.73 -2.90
C GLU A 230 19.25 -11.50 -3.47
N ALA A 231 17.94 -11.40 -3.22
CA ALA A 231 17.15 -10.24 -3.59
C ALA A 231 17.55 -9.01 -2.74
N LYS A 232 17.41 -7.81 -3.31
CA LYS A 232 17.60 -6.54 -2.60
C LYS A 232 16.44 -5.58 -2.85
N ILE A 233 15.97 -4.97 -1.78
CA ILE A 233 14.95 -3.91 -1.78
C ILE A 233 15.56 -2.69 -1.11
N ASP A 234 15.53 -1.52 -1.77
CA ASP A 234 16.08 -0.27 -1.23
C ASP A 234 17.53 -0.38 -0.70
N GLY A 235 18.34 -1.23 -1.36
CA GLY A 235 19.71 -1.55 -0.96
C GLY A 235 19.85 -2.61 0.14
N ARG A 236 18.78 -2.90 0.89
CA ARG A 236 18.77 -3.88 1.99
C ARG A 236 18.75 -5.33 1.47
N PRO A 237 19.53 -6.26 2.07
CA PRO A 237 19.46 -7.69 1.73
C PRO A 237 18.14 -8.32 2.16
N THR A 238 17.48 -9.02 1.24
CA THR A 238 16.18 -9.66 1.49
C THR A 238 16.16 -11.10 1.02
N THR A 239 15.37 -11.93 1.68
CA THR A 239 14.90 -13.20 1.12
C THR A 239 13.58 -12.92 0.41
N GLY A 240 13.58 -12.99 -0.91
CA GLY A 240 12.34 -12.92 -1.69
C GLY A 240 11.61 -14.27 -1.69
N ILE A 241 10.30 -14.23 -1.57
CA ILE A 241 9.37 -15.36 -1.64
C ILE A 241 8.38 -15.03 -2.74
N VAL A 242 8.19 -15.93 -3.70
CA VAL A 242 7.20 -15.79 -4.77
C VAL A 242 6.27 -16.99 -4.72
N VAL A 243 4.97 -16.74 -4.54
CA VAL A 243 3.91 -17.76 -4.58
C VAL A 243 3.10 -17.53 -5.84
N THR A 244 2.98 -18.55 -6.69
CA THR A 244 2.27 -18.49 -7.98
C THR A 244 1.20 -19.56 -8.07
N HIS A 245 -0.06 -19.16 -8.18
CA HIS A 245 -1.20 -20.07 -8.26
C HIS A 245 -1.37 -20.64 -9.66
N GLN A 246 -1.72 -21.93 -9.74
CA GLN A 246 -1.81 -22.64 -11.03
C GLN A 246 -3.15 -22.43 -11.75
N SER A 247 -4.24 -22.09 -11.03
CA SER A 247 -5.51 -21.72 -11.66
C SER A 247 -6.37 -20.78 -10.79
N GLN A 248 -7.19 -19.96 -11.43
CA GLN A 248 -8.16 -19.08 -10.76
C GLN A 248 -9.30 -19.85 -10.06
N GLN A 249 -9.50 -21.13 -10.39
CA GLN A 249 -10.45 -21.98 -9.65
C GLN A 249 -9.93 -22.35 -8.26
N VAL A 250 -8.61 -22.32 -8.09
CA VAL A 250 -7.89 -22.78 -6.90
C VAL A 250 -7.55 -21.61 -5.98
N SER A 251 -7.16 -20.46 -6.55
CA SER A 251 -7.10 -19.18 -5.82
C SER A 251 -7.77 -18.08 -6.66
N PRO A 252 -9.03 -17.72 -6.38
CA PRO A 252 -9.80 -16.78 -7.20
C PRO A 252 -9.28 -15.33 -7.14
N GLU A 253 -8.69 -14.95 -6.01
CA GLU A 253 -8.41 -13.56 -5.64
C GLU A 253 -7.18 -12.99 -6.35
N TYR A 254 -6.11 -13.77 -6.50
CA TYR A 254 -4.87 -13.32 -7.13
C TYR A 254 -4.12 -14.47 -7.83
N TYR A 255 -3.26 -14.12 -8.79
CA TYR A 255 -2.41 -15.05 -9.54
C TYR A 255 -1.07 -15.29 -8.87
N GLN A 256 -0.42 -14.22 -8.39
CA GLN A 256 0.92 -14.29 -7.82
C GLN A 256 1.10 -13.26 -6.72
N ALA A 257 1.72 -13.68 -5.60
CA ALA A 257 2.21 -12.81 -4.54
C ALA A 257 3.74 -12.84 -4.51
N ARG A 258 4.37 -11.70 -4.22
CA ARG A 258 5.81 -11.57 -3.99
C ARG A 258 6.04 -10.82 -2.70
N ILE A 259 6.80 -11.42 -1.79
CA ILE A 259 7.10 -10.91 -0.46
C ILE A 259 8.61 -10.86 -0.32
N PHE A 260 9.18 -9.77 0.18
CA PHE A 260 10.62 -9.66 0.42
C PHE A 260 10.84 -9.39 1.90
N LEU A 261 11.28 -10.43 2.60
CA LEU A 261 11.61 -10.41 4.01
C LEU A 261 13.03 -9.87 4.18
N ASP A 262 13.20 -8.85 5.01
CA ASP A 262 14.51 -8.30 5.33
C ASP A 262 15.34 -9.31 6.15
N LYS A 263 16.60 -9.55 5.75
CA LYS A 263 17.45 -10.55 6.42
C LYS A 263 17.91 -10.14 7.82
N GLU A 264 17.93 -8.85 8.12
CA GLU A 264 18.40 -8.30 9.41
C GLU A 264 17.20 -8.03 10.34
N LEU A 265 16.23 -7.25 9.85
CA LEU A 265 15.05 -6.85 10.61
C LEU A 265 13.99 -7.95 10.70
N ARG A 266 14.06 -8.98 9.85
CA ARG A 266 13.12 -10.12 9.81
C ARG A 266 11.64 -9.72 9.65
N VAL A 267 11.39 -8.65 8.90
CA VAL A 267 10.06 -8.12 8.56
C VAL A 267 9.89 -7.93 7.05
N PRO A 268 8.66 -7.95 6.49
CA PRO A 268 8.44 -7.72 5.08
C PRO A 268 8.67 -6.24 4.72
N VAL A 269 9.72 -5.96 3.94
CA VAL A 269 10.04 -4.60 3.45
C VAL A 269 9.49 -4.32 2.05
N HIS A 270 9.08 -5.35 1.32
CA HIS A 270 8.29 -5.20 0.08
C HIS A 270 7.24 -6.30 -0.04
N TYR A 271 6.07 -5.92 -0.55
CA TYR A 271 5.02 -6.82 -1.00
C TYR A 271 4.46 -6.32 -2.33
N GLU A 272 4.20 -7.23 -3.26
CA GLU A 272 3.34 -6.96 -4.41
C GLU A 272 2.51 -8.19 -4.78
N SER A 273 1.28 -7.97 -5.24
CA SER A 273 0.42 -9.02 -5.77
C SER A 273 -0.10 -8.67 -7.17
N TYR A 274 -0.40 -9.72 -7.93
CA TYR A 274 -0.86 -9.63 -9.31
C TYR A 274 -2.18 -10.37 -9.44
N ASP A 275 -3.21 -9.69 -9.93
CA ASP A 275 -4.49 -10.27 -10.32
C ASP A 275 -4.31 -11.19 -11.54
N TRP A 276 -5.23 -12.13 -11.71
CA TRP A 276 -5.34 -12.95 -12.92
C TRP A 276 -5.50 -12.07 -14.18
N PRO A 277 -4.97 -12.48 -15.35
CA PRO A 277 -5.09 -11.69 -16.57
C PRO A 277 -6.55 -11.42 -16.95
N SER A 278 -6.92 -10.15 -17.16
CA SER A 278 -8.28 -9.75 -17.59
C SER A 278 -8.65 -10.22 -19.01
N LYS A 279 -7.69 -10.77 -19.76
CA LYS A 279 -7.84 -11.26 -21.13
C LYS A 279 -7.19 -12.64 -21.23
N ALA A 280 -7.81 -13.53 -22.02
CA ALA A 280 -7.19 -14.82 -22.37
C ALA A 280 -5.78 -14.62 -22.95
N ASN A 281 -4.80 -15.37 -22.44
CA ASN A 281 -3.38 -15.23 -22.76
C ASN A 281 -2.77 -13.83 -22.47
N GLY A 282 -3.43 -13.02 -21.65
CA GLY A 282 -2.89 -11.76 -21.15
C GLY A 282 -1.77 -11.96 -20.13
N LYS A 283 -1.13 -10.86 -19.72
CA LYS A 283 -0.19 -10.86 -18.60
C LYS A 283 -0.95 -10.62 -17.28
N PRO A 284 -0.47 -11.19 -16.15
CA PRO A 284 -0.99 -10.84 -14.82
C PRO A 284 -0.91 -9.34 -14.58
N GLU A 285 -1.90 -8.79 -13.88
CA GLU A 285 -2.03 -7.35 -13.69
C GLU A 285 -1.66 -6.98 -12.26
N LEU A 286 -0.71 -6.05 -12.07
CA LEU A 286 -0.36 -5.58 -10.73
C LEU A 286 -1.62 -5.05 -10.02
N ALA A 287 -1.94 -5.66 -8.89
CA ALA A 287 -3.09 -5.39 -8.04
C ALA A 287 -2.71 -4.37 -6.95
N GLU A 288 -1.58 -4.61 -6.28
CA GLU A 288 -1.06 -3.76 -5.21
C GLU A 288 0.44 -3.95 -5.04
N GLN A 289 1.10 -2.92 -4.52
CA GLN A 289 2.53 -2.87 -4.25
C GLN A 289 2.78 -1.95 -3.05
N TYR A 290 3.53 -2.44 -2.06
CA TYR A 290 3.93 -1.73 -0.84
C TYR A 290 5.43 -1.89 -0.63
N THR A 291 6.16 -0.80 -0.43
CA THR A 291 7.59 -0.81 -0.09
C THR A 291 7.85 0.05 1.13
N TYR A 292 8.37 -0.54 2.19
CA TYR A 292 8.73 0.14 3.43
C TYR A 292 10.19 0.59 3.34
N THR A 293 10.40 1.87 3.01
CA THR A 293 11.73 2.49 2.91
C THR A 293 12.04 3.30 4.18
N ASN A 294 13.31 3.49 4.52
CA ASN A 294 13.75 4.19 5.75
C ASN A 294 13.03 3.68 7.02
N LEU A 295 12.88 2.36 7.15
CA LEU A 295 12.19 1.73 8.29
C LEU A 295 13.05 1.84 9.57
N VAL A 296 12.49 2.48 10.60
CA VAL A 296 13.08 2.60 11.94
C VAL A 296 12.14 1.95 12.93
N LEU A 297 12.57 0.84 13.54
CA LEU A 297 11.81 0.07 14.54
C LEU A 297 12.03 0.63 15.95
N ASN A 298 10.99 0.61 16.77
CA ASN A 298 10.94 1.08 18.15
C ASN A 298 11.60 2.46 18.43
N PRO A 299 11.32 3.52 17.64
CA PRO A 299 11.77 4.87 17.97
C PRO A 299 11.16 5.44 19.26
N GLY A 300 10.13 4.80 19.84
CA GLY A 300 9.52 5.16 21.12
C GLY A 300 8.34 6.13 20.97
N LEU A 301 7.44 5.85 20.03
CA LEU A 301 6.28 6.70 19.76
C LEU A 301 5.31 6.80 20.95
N THR A 302 4.94 8.03 21.29
CA THR A 302 4.13 8.37 22.46
C THR A 302 2.68 8.70 22.08
N ASP A 303 1.81 8.97 23.06
CA ASP A 303 0.46 9.47 22.77
C ASP A 303 0.45 10.86 22.11
N GLU A 304 1.50 11.67 22.31
CA GLU A 304 1.64 12.95 21.63
C GLU A 304 1.86 12.77 20.12
N ASP A 305 2.55 11.70 19.69
CA ASP A 305 2.71 11.33 18.27
C ASP A 305 1.39 10.96 17.58
N PHE A 306 0.34 10.66 18.34
CA PHE A 306 -1.00 10.33 17.84
C PHE A 306 -2.09 11.27 18.35
N SER A 307 -1.69 12.42 18.90
CA SER A 307 -2.62 13.46 19.34
C SER A 307 -3.08 14.33 18.16
N PRO A 308 -4.38 14.66 18.04
CA PRO A 308 -4.84 15.66 17.08
C PRO A 308 -4.38 17.09 17.45
N ASP A 309 -3.89 17.31 18.68
CA ASP A 309 -3.30 18.57 19.14
C ASP A 309 -1.78 18.67 18.88
N ASN A 310 -1.16 17.64 18.28
CA ASN A 310 0.27 17.68 17.96
C ASN A 310 0.59 18.88 17.03
N PRO A 311 1.50 19.80 17.43
CA PRO A 311 1.73 21.05 16.70
C PRO A 311 2.41 20.86 15.33
N GLU A 312 2.96 19.68 15.03
CA GLU A 312 3.49 19.36 13.70
C GLU A 312 2.42 18.98 12.68
N TYR A 313 1.20 18.67 13.15
CA TYR A 313 0.12 18.12 12.34
C TYR A 313 -0.91 19.19 11.94
N LYS A 314 -1.67 18.88 10.89
CA LYS A 314 -2.69 19.77 10.33
C LYS A 314 -4.05 19.07 10.18
N VAL A 315 -4.31 18.14 11.09
CA VAL A 315 -5.53 17.30 11.20
C VAL A 315 -6.58 17.91 12.15
N LYS A 316 -6.51 19.22 12.36
CA LYS A 316 -7.58 20.09 12.86
C LYS A 316 -7.91 21.16 11.81
#